data_AF-A0AAV5LUQ5-F1
#
_entry.id   AF-A0AAV5LUQ5-F1
#
_cell.length_a   1.000
_cell.length_b   1.000
_cell.length_c   1.000
_cell.angle_alpha   90.00
_cell.angle_beta   90.00
_cell.angle_gamma   90.00
#
_symmetry.space_group_name_H-M   'P 1'
#
loop_
_entity.id
_entity.type
_entity.pdbx_description
1 polymer ?
#
loop_
_entity_poly.entity_id
_entity_poly.type
_entity_poly.pdbx_seq_one_letter_code
_entity_poly.pdbx_strand_id
1 'polypeptide(L)' 'MTFLGLLSPSFENFKLQIKFIVDGQWTIDPQKESVYNGGICNNILLVDR' A
#
# COMPACT_ATOMS: atom_id res chain seq x y z
N MET A 1 14.91 -35.42 -0.79
CA MET A 1 13.58 -34.83 -0.58
C MET A 1 13.47 -34.50 0.89
N THR A 2 13.61 -33.22 1.24
CA THR A 2 13.55 -32.75 2.63
C THR A 2 12.68 -31.50 2.60
N PHE A 3 11.52 -31.59 3.24
CA PHE A 3 10.53 -30.52 3.28
C PHE A 3 10.83 -29.64 4.49
N LEU A 4 11.65 -28.61 4.31
CA LEU A 4 11.71 -27.49 5.25
C LEU A 4 10.58 -26.55 4.81
N GLY A 5 9.46 -26.60 5.53
CA GLY A 5 8.37 -25.66 5.34
C GLY A 5 8.82 -24.26 5.74
N LEU A 6 9.51 -23.58 4.81
CA LEU A 6 9.47 -22.13 4.72
C LEU A 6 7.99 -21.78 4.81
N LEU A 7 7.63 -20.94 5.77
CA LEU A 7 6.35 -20.25 5.73
C LEU A 7 6.26 -19.66 4.34
N SER A 8 5.50 -20.30 3.46
CA SER A 8 5.10 -19.71 2.19
C SER A 8 4.46 -18.41 2.62
N PRO A 9 5.06 -17.22 2.34
CA PRO A 9 4.30 -16.01 2.51
C PRO A 9 3.12 -16.23 1.58
N SER A 10 1.93 -16.36 2.16
CA SER A 10 0.69 -16.22 1.40
C SER A 10 0.89 -14.95 0.57
N PHE A 11 1.12 -15.16 -0.72
CA PHE A 11 1.26 -14.18 -1.80
C PHE A 11 1.33 -12.73 -1.29
N GLU A 12 2.53 -12.15 -1.22
CA GLU A 12 2.73 -10.76 -0.78
C GLU A 12 1.65 -9.83 -1.34
N ASN A 13 0.79 -9.30 -0.47
CA ASN A 13 -0.12 -8.22 -0.83
C ASN A 13 0.75 -7.06 -1.31
N PHE A 14 0.54 -6.61 -2.55
CA PHE A 14 1.32 -5.52 -3.09
C PHE A 14 0.87 -4.22 -2.43
N LYS A 15 1.80 -3.54 -1.75
CA LYS A 15 1.57 -2.21 -1.16
C LYS A 15 2.00 -1.12 -2.14
N LEU A 16 1.05 -0.27 -2.53
CA LEU A 16 1.29 0.87 -3.40
C LEU A 16 1.03 2.17 -2.63
N GLN A 17 1.77 3.23 -2.95
CA GLN A 17 1.47 4.59 -2.49
C GLN A 17 0.70 5.32 -3.59
N ILE A 18 -0.49 5.80 -3.27
CA ILE A 18 -1.37 6.49 -4.22
C ILE A 18 -1.82 7.85 -3.66
N LYS A 19 -2.25 8.72 -4.56
CA LYS A 19 -2.84 10.02 -4.24
C LYS A 19 -3.88 10.39 -5.29
N PHE A 20 -4.90 11.13 -4.88
CA PHE A 20 -5.96 11.59 -5.75
C PHE A 20 -5.74 13.06 -6.15
N ILE A 21 -6.24 13.42 -7.33
CA ILE A 21 -6.41 14.83 -7.73
C ILE A 21 -7.91 15.07 -7.83
N VAL A 22 -8.44 15.92 -6.97
CA VAL A 22 -9.85 16.33 -6.96
C VAL A 22 -9.89 17.84 -7.18
N ASP A 23 -10.59 18.30 -8.22
CA ASP A 23 -10.68 19.71 -8.60
C ASP A 23 -9.30 20.40 -8.77
N GLY A 24 -8.32 19.65 -9.29
CA GLY A 24 -6.94 20.13 -9.49
C GLY A 24 -6.11 20.17 -8.20
N GLN A 25 -6.66 19.75 -7.07
CA GLN A 25 -5.96 19.71 -5.78
C GLN A 25 -5.55 18.29 -5.42
N TRP A 26 -4.31 18.15 -4.96
CA TRP A 26 -3.77 16.91 -4.40
C TRP A 26 -4.47 16.59 -3.07
N THR A 27 -5.10 15.42 -2.98
CA THR A 27 -5.84 15.00 -1.79
C THR A 27 -5.60 13.53 -1.45
N ILE A 28 -5.79 13.20 -0.17
CA ILE A 28 -5.80 11.84 0.36
C ILE A 28 -7.21 11.50 0.85
N ASP A 29 -7.57 10.23 0.82
CA ASP A 29 -8.73 9.73 1.56
C ASP A 29 -8.40 9.71 3.06
N PRO A 30 -9.07 10.52 3.90
CA PRO A 30 -8.79 10.58 5.34
C PRO A 30 -9.21 9.32 6.10
N GLN A 31 -9.99 8.41 5.49
CA GLN A 31 -10.46 7.17 6.10
C GLN A 31 -9.53 5.98 5.81
N LYS A 32 -8.52 6.16 4.95
CA LYS A 32 -7.60 5.09 4.53
C LYS A 32 -6.24 5.25 5.19
N GLU A 33 -5.53 4.13 5.34
CA GLU A 33 -4.14 4.14 5.80
C GLU A 33 -3.28 5.04 4.90
N SER A 34 -2.31 5.74 5.50
CA SER A 34 -1.43 6.67 4.80
C SER A 34 0.01 6.61 5.32
N VAL A 35 0.96 6.97 4.47
CA VAL A 35 2.38 7.09 4.82
C VAL A 35 2.88 8.50 4.55
N TYR A 36 3.75 9.01 5.43
CA TYR A 36 4.36 10.32 5.30
C TYR A 36 5.86 10.19 5.03
N ASN A 37 6.30 10.59 3.84
CA ASN A 37 7.70 10.51 3.40
C ASN A 37 8.13 11.85 2.82
N GLY A 38 9.17 12.46 3.40
CA GLY A 38 9.79 13.67 2.84
C GLY A 38 8.84 14.85 2.62
N GLY A 39 7.85 15.04 3.50
CA GLY A 39 6.86 16.11 3.35
C GLY A 39 5.61 15.72 2.57
N ILE A 40 5.55 14.49 2.04
CA ILE A 40 4.47 14.03 1.17
C ILE A 40 3.66 12.95 1.90
N CYS A 41 2.36 13.20 2.10
CA CYS A 41 1.41 12.20 2.60
C CYS A 41 0.71 11.50 1.43
N ASN A 42 0.69 10.16 1.38
CA ASN A 42 0.00 9.35 0.37
C ASN A 42 -0.83 8.27 1.05
N ASN A 43 -1.96 7.84 0.45
CA ASN A 43 -2.67 6.66 0.93
C ASN A 43 -1.93 5.37 0.54
N ILE A 44 -2.07 4.33 1.37
CA ILE A 44 -1.60 2.97 1.06
C ILE A 44 -2.75 2.21 0.40
N LEU A 45 -2.51 1.70 -0.80
CA LEU A 45 -3.39 0.74 -1.46
C LEU A 45 -2.81 -0.66 -1.31
N LEU A 46 -3.57 -1.55 -0.67
CA LEU A 46 -3.28 -2.97 -0.59
C LEU A 46 -3.98 -3.68 -1.75
N VAL A 47 -3.21 -4.42 -2.55
CA VAL A 47 -3.74 -5.23 -3.64
C VAL A 47 -3.49 -6.71 -3.32
N ASP A 48 -4.57 -7.42 -3.04
CA ASP A 48 -4.59 -8.87 -2.88
C ASP A 48 -4.71 -9.53 -4.28
N ARG A 49 -4.17 -10.75 -4.46
CA ARG A 49 -4.32 -11.51 -5.73
C ARG A 49 -5.66 -12.22 -5.83
#